data_AF-K2H3Q0-F1
#
_entry.id   AF-K2H3Q0-F1
#
_cell.length_a   1.000
_cell.length_b   1.000
_cell.length_c   1.000
_cell.angle_alpha   90.00
_cell.angle_beta   90.00
_cell.angle_gamma   90.00
#
_symmetry.space_group_name_H-M   'P 1'
#
loop_
_entity.id
_entity.type
_entity.pdbx_description
1 polymer ?
#
loop_
_entity_poly.entity_id
_entity_poly.type
_entity_poly.pdbx_seq_one_letter_code
_entity_poly.pdbx_strand_id
1 'polypeptide(L)'
;MLSSFFKNDIAKYIDEKASRADVVVNGTRYTMPIRRSIVTGSTIRKQVYLTQKDPVGSITNVRLLDVEGNVLDERHDHQYHEENKGLLLEFKYTVEEG
;
A
#
# COMPACT_ATOMS: atom_id res chain seq x y z
N MET A 1 -21.97 5.75 17.19
CA MET A 1 -20.59 5.65 17.68
C MET A 1 -20.14 4.21 17.77
N LEU A 2 -19.39 3.76 16.76
CA LEU A 2 -18.64 2.52 16.77
C LEU A 2 -17.61 2.59 17.92
N SER A 3 -17.55 1.53 18.71
CA SER A 3 -16.57 1.42 19.78
C SER A 3 -15.16 1.40 19.22
N SER A 4 -14.17 1.83 20.02
CA SER A 4 -12.76 1.69 19.65
C SER A 4 -12.38 0.24 19.37
N PHE A 5 -12.97 -0.71 20.11
CA PHE A 5 -12.80 -2.13 19.87
C PHE A 5 -13.20 -2.53 18.44
N PHE A 6 -14.41 -2.15 18.01
CA PHE A 6 -14.90 -2.52 16.69
C PHE A 6 -14.14 -1.83 15.55
N LYS A 7 -13.73 -0.56 15.74
CA LYS A 7 -12.87 0.14 14.78
C LYS A 7 -11.50 -0.54 14.61
N ASN A 8 -10.93 -1.07 15.69
CA ASN A 8 -9.68 -1.83 15.62
C ASN A 8 -9.86 -3.16 14.88
N ASP A 9 -10.99 -3.84 15.04
CA ASP A 9 -11.25 -5.09 14.33
C ASP A 9 -11.48 -4.87 12.82
N ILE A 10 -12.16 -3.80 12.43
CA ILE A 10 -12.24 -3.37 11.03
C ILE A 10 -10.84 -3.06 10.47
N ALA A 11 -10.02 -2.35 11.25
CA ALA A 11 -8.66 -2.03 10.85
C ALA A 11 -7.81 -3.29 10.60
N LYS A 12 -7.91 -4.30 11.48
CA LYS A 12 -7.27 -5.60 11.27
C LYS A 12 -7.79 -6.33 10.04
N TYR A 13 -9.10 -6.30 9.79
CA TYR A 13 -9.67 -6.93 8.60
C TYR A 13 -9.11 -6.31 7.30
N ILE A 14 -9.04 -4.97 7.24
CA ILE A 14 -8.43 -4.26 6.10
C ILE A 14 -6.95 -4.64 5.97
N ASP A 15 -6.23 -4.71 7.09
CA ASP A 15 -4.84 -5.14 7.12
C ASP A 15 -4.65 -6.55 6.54
N GLU A 16 -5.38 -7.54 7.06
CA GLU A 16 -5.24 -8.95 6.64
C GLU A 16 -5.65 -9.18 5.19
N LYS A 17 -6.59 -8.39 4.66
CA LYS A 17 -7.07 -8.54 3.28
C LYS A 17 -6.00 -8.15 2.24
N ALA A 18 -5.16 -7.16 2.53
CA ALA A 18 -4.13 -6.70 1.60
C ALA A 18 -2.90 -7.62 1.60
N SER A 19 -2.63 -8.24 0.45
CA SER A 19 -1.61 -9.28 0.27
C SER A 19 -0.36 -8.78 -0.44
N ARG A 20 -0.52 -8.01 -1.52
CA ARG A 20 0.59 -7.54 -2.37
C ARG A 20 0.25 -6.18 -2.99
N ALA A 21 1.21 -5.62 -3.72
CA ALA A 21 1.00 -4.42 -4.50
C ALA A 21 1.45 -4.58 -5.94
N ASP A 22 0.85 -3.81 -6.85
CA ASP A 22 1.36 -3.60 -8.19
C ASP A 22 1.83 -2.15 -8.33
N VAL A 23 3.03 -1.94 -8.88
CA VAL A 23 3.62 -0.62 -9.14
C VAL A 23 3.84 -0.48 -10.64
N VAL A 24 3.34 0.60 -11.25
CA VAL A 24 3.61 0.93 -12.65
C VAL A 24 4.79 1.88 -12.73
N VAL A 25 5.93 1.39 -13.25
CA VAL A 25 7.15 2.18 -13.49
C VAL A 25 7.38 2.29 -15.00
N ASN A 26 7.46 3.52 -15.53
CA ASN A 26 7.60 3.81 -16.96
C ASN A 26 6.58 3.04 -17.83
N GLY A 27 5.33 2.94 -17.35
CA GLY A 27 4.26 2.22 -18.04
C GLY A 27 4.30 0.68 -17.90
N THR A 28 5.36 0.11 -17.32
CA THR A 28 5.45 -1.33 -17.05
C THR A 28 4.99 -1.64 -15.64
N ARG A 29 4.16 -2.67 -15.47
CA ARG A 29 3.65 -3.10 -14.17
C ARG A 29 4.56 -4.14 -13.53
N TYR A 30 4.87 -3.94 -12.26
CA TYR A 30 5.67 -4.84 -11.44
C TYR A 30 4.91 -5.20 -10.15
N THR A 31 4.84 -6.47 -9.83
CA THR A 31 4.26 -6.94 -8.56
C THR A 31 5.32 -6.90 -7.46
N MET A 32 4.98 -6.26 -6.35
CA MET A 32 5.84 -6.01 -5.20
C MET A 32 5.21 -6.58 -3.93
N PRO A 33 6.01 -7.15 -3.01
CA PRO A 33 5.52 -7.54 -1.70
C PRO A 33 5.22 -6.31 -0.85
N ILE A 34 4.26 -6.43 0.07
CA ILE A 34 4.09 -5.46 1.15
C ILE A 34 5.28 -5.64 2.10
N ARG A 35 6.14 -4.62 2.19
CA ARG A 35 7.36 -4.66 3.00
C ARG A 35 7.05 -4.70 4.49
N ARG A 36 6.04 -3.93 4.90
CA ARG A 36 5.59 -3.80 6.29
C ARG A 36 4.12 -3.39 6.33
N SER A 37 3.42 -3.94 7.31
CA SER A 37 2.15 -3.38 7.76
C SER A 37 2.24 -2.91 9.21
N ILE A 38 1.58 -1.81 9.52
CA ILE A 38 1.51 -1.23 10.86
C ILE A 38 0.06 -0.93 11.18
N VAL A 39 -0.46 -1.58 12.23
CA VAL A 39 -1.81 -1.32 12.76
C VAL A 39 -1.67 -0.67 14.13
N THR A 40 -2.20 0.53 14.28
CA THR A 40 -2.19 1.30 15.53
C THR A 40 -3.60 1.79 15.82
N GLY A 41 -4.32 1.10 16.69
CA GLY A 41 -5.74 1.37 16.94
C GLY A 41 -6.56 1.19 15.66
N SER A 42 -7.27 2.24 15.25
CA SER A 42 -8.07 2.27 14.02
C SER A 42 -7.27 2.68 12.77
N THR A 43 -5.96 2.91 12.89
CA THR A 43 -5.11 3.33 11.78
C THR A 43 -4.32 2.15 11.21
N ILE A 44 -4.29 2.05 9.89
CA ILE A 44 -3.53 1.05 9.13
C ILE A 44 -2.53 1.78 8.23
N ARG A 45 -1.30 1.30 8.17
CA ARG A 45 -0.30 1.74 7.19
C ARG A 45 0.27 0.56 6.44
N LYS A 46 0.17 0.57 5.12
CA LYS A 46 0.76 -0.42 4.22
C LYS A 46 1.93 0.19 3.50
N GLN A 47 3.11 -0.39 3.67
CA GLN A 47 4.36 0.09 3.10
C GLN A 47 4.83 -0.84 2.01
N VAL A 48 4.96 -0.32 0.80
CA VAL A 48 5.60 -0.95 -0.35
C VAL A 48 6.93 -0.24 -0.55
N TYR A 49 8.03 -0.99 -0.65
CA TYR A 49 9.35 -0.40 -0.72
C TYR A 49 10.06 -0.87 -1.99
N LEU A 50 10.38 0.07 -2.86
CA LEU A 50 11.32 -0.13 -3.95
C LEU A 50 12.73 0.03 -3.40
N THR A 51 13.56 -0.96 -3.62
CA THR A 51 14.98 -0.97 -3.27
C THR A 51 15.81 -0.38 -4.41
N GLN A 52 17.08 -0.11 -4.13
CA GLN A 52 18.07 0.29 -5.12
C GLN A 52 18.26 -0.69 -6.31
N LYS A 53 17.68 -1.90 -6.25
CA LYS A 53 17.74 -2.92 -7.31
C LYS A 53 16.46 -2.98 -8.15
N ASP A 54 15.42 -2.25 -7.75
CA ASP A 54 14.14 -2.21 -8.44
C ASP A 54 14.15 -1.20 -9.59
N PRO A 55 13.22 -1.30 -10.56
CA PRO A 55 13.22 -0.47 -11.76
C PRO A 55 13.18 1.03 -11.45
N VAL A 56 14.10 1.78 -12.06
CA VAL A 56 14.18 3.25 -12.00
C VAL A 56 13.19 3.87 -12.98
N GLY A 57 12.50 4.93 -12.58
CA GLY A 57 11.60 5.65 -13.47
C GLY A 57 10.40 6.31 -12.83
N SER A 58 9.52 6.83 -13.69
CA SER A 58 8.28 7.46 -13.27
C SER A 58 7.27 6.42 -12.82
N ILE A 59 6.79 6.58 -11.60
CA ILE A 59 5.68 5.83 -11.04
C ILE A 59 4.40 6.60 -11.30
N THR A 60 3.44 5.94 -11.93
CA THR A 60 2.16 6.56 -12.33
C THR A 60 0.96 5.92 -11.66
N ASN A 61 1.11 4.71 -11.12
CA ASN A 61 0.03 4.01 -10.43
C ASN A 61 0.63 3.00 -9.44
N VAL A 62 0.06 2.94 -8.24
CA VAL A 62 0.33 1.90 -7.26
C VAL A 62 -1.00 1.34 -6.76
N ARG A 63 -1.15 0.02 -6.78
CA ARG A 63 -2.37 -0.69 -6.37
C ARG A 63 -2.08 -1.60 -5.20
N LEU A 64 -2.95 -1.62 -4.20
CA LEU A 64 -3.01 -2.70 -3.23
C LEU A 64 -3.97 -3.78 -3.69
N LEU A 65 -3.54 -5.03 -3.58
CA LEU A 65 -4.26 -6.20 -4.05
C LEU A 65 -4.49 -7.20 -2.93
N ASP A 66 -5.60 -7.92 -3.00
CA ASP A 66 -5.80 -9.12 -2.19
C ASP A 66 -5.11 -10.35 -2.79
N VAL A 67 -5.27 -11.49 -2.12
CA VAL A 67 -4.67 -12.77 -2.56
C VAL A 67 -5.17 -13.21 -3.94
N GLU A 68 -6.41 -12.90 -4.29
CA GLU A 68 -7.04 -13.24 -5.57
C GLU A 68 -6.65 -12.26 -6.69
N GLY A 69 -6.04 -11.12 -6.34
CA GLY A 69 -5.67 -10.06 -7.28
C GLY A 69 -6.74 -9.00 -7.48
N ASN A 70 -7.77 -8.97 -6.64
CA ASN A 70 -8.74 -7.88 -6.64
C ASN A 70 -8.07 -6.60 -6.13
N VAL A 71 -8.39 -5.46 -6.76
CA VAL A 71 -7.89 -4.14 -6.33
C VAL A 71 -8.65 -3.70 -5.09
N LEU A 72 -7.92 -3.51 -3.99
CA LEU A 72 -8.45 -3.00 -2.73
C LEU A 72 -8.39 -1.48 -2.65
N ASP A 73 -7.32 -0.90 -3.20
CA ASP A 73 -7.12 0.54 -3.29
C ASP A 73 -6.07 0.87 -4.35
N GLU A 74 -6.07 2.10 -4.85
CA GLU A 74 -5.05 2.60 -5.77
C GLU A 74 -4.73 4.07 -5.55
N ARG A 75 -3.48 4.43 -5.83
CA ARG A 75 -2.99 5.80 -5.80
C ARG A 75 -2.35 6.15 -7.14
N HIS A 76 -2.56 7.39 -7.57
CA HIS A 76 -2.13 7.92 -8.87
C HIS A 76 -1.19 9.12 -8.75
N ASP A 77 -0.68 9.40 -7.55
CA ASP A 77 0.30 10.46 -7.38
C ASP A 77 1.61 10.08 -8.06
N HIS A 78 2.10 11.00 -8.88
CA HIS A 78 3.34 10.81 -9.63
C HIS A 78 4.54 10.89 -8.70
N GLN A 79 5.38 9.87 -8.73
CA GLN A 79 6.67 9.85 -8.05
C GLN A 79 7.76 9.37 -9.01
N TYR A 80 9.02 9.63 -8.69
CA TYR A 80 10.15 9.13 -9.47
C TYR A 80 11.02 8.25 -8.59
N HIS A 81 11.24 7.00 -8.99
CA HIS A 81 12.20 6.12 -8.35
C HIS A 81 13.58 6.39 -8.97
N GLU A 82 14.48 6.99 -8.19
CA GLU A 82 15.82 7.37 -8.61
C GLU A 82 16.79 6.18 -8.59
N GLU A 83 17.82 6.24 -9.44
CA GLU A 83 18.89 5.25 -9.45
C GLU A 83 19.64 5.23 -8.12
N ASN A 84 19.97 4.03 -7.64
CA ASN A 84 20.70 3.79 -6.38
C ASN A 84 20.01 4.33 -5.12
N LYS A 85 18.75 4.73 -5.17
CA LYS A 85 17.94 5.11 -4.01
C LYS A 85 16.81 4.10 -3.82
N GLY A 86 16.33 3.99 -2.59
CA GLY A 86 15.07 3.30 -2.33
C GLY A 86 13.93 4.29 -2.22
N LEU A 87 12.71 3.83 -2.48
CA LEU A 87 11.49 4.64 -2.41
C LEU A 87 10.41 3.92 -1.63
N LEU A 88 9.86 4.61 -0.62
CA LEU A 88 8.76 4.12 0.20
C LEU A 88 7.43 4.66 -0.33
N LEU A 89 6.54 3.75 -0.68
CA LEU A 89 5.17 4.03 -1.08
C LEU A 89 4.24 3.58 0.05
N GLU A 90 3.55 4.52 0.69
CA GLU A 90 2.69 4.25 1.86
C GLU A 90 1.21 4.49 1.56
N PHE A 91 0.37 3.50 1.82
CA PHE A 91 -1.07 3.69 1.98
C PHE A 91 -1.39 3.85 3.45
N LYS A 92 -2.26 4.80 3.78
CA LYS A 92 -2.66 5.07 5.16
C LYS A 92 -4.17 5.20 5.24
N TYR A 93 -4.76 4.44 6.16
CA TYR A 93 -6.19 4.43 6.41
C TYR A 93 -6.45 4.71 7.88
N THR A 94 -7.56 5.39 8.17
CA THR A 94 -8.11 5.50 9.52
C THR A 94 -9.58 5.10 9.47
N VAL A 95 -9.99 4.12 10.29
CA VAL A 95 -11.39 3.73 10.42
C VAL A 95 -12.13 4.73 11.29
N GLU A 96 -13.08 5.44 10.69
CA GLU A 96 -13.92 6.45 11.32
C GLU A 96 -15.39 6.26 10.92
N GLU A 97 -16.31 6.86 11.68
CA GLU A 97 -17.72 6.95 11.26
C GLU A 97 -17.86 8.08 10.24
N GLY A 98 -18.71 7.87 9.25
CA GLY A 98 -19.08 8.88 8.24
C GLY A 98 -20.31 9.69 8.65
#